data_AF-A0A840W0R5-F1
#
_entry.id   AF-A0A840W0R5-F1
#
_cell.length_a   1.000
_cell.length_b   1.000
_cell.length_c   1.000
_cell.angle_alpha   90.00
_cell.angle_beta   90.00
_cell.angle_gamma   90.00
#
_symmetry.space_group_name_H-M   'P 1'
#
loop_
_entity.id
_entity.type
_entity.pdbx_description
1 polymer ?
#
loop_
_entity_poly.entity_id
_entity_poly.type
_entity_poly.pdbx_seq_one_letter_code
_entity_poly.pdbx_strand_id
1 'polypeptide(L)'
;MTRSPAHSGALQALGSLLDGSVAQIAEAAESPCDYPALRRNADVWDNNTLTLFRAAVAPTVRSREGRARAALAWMAALGPDRRAWMTERARERGFTLADLVEGKPVVGKPVVGRLGPEAGAAAQLLIGAMLRIRSVRPEPGQPELVRALARALDGAGTDILAVGAHRGHWARERAFRALGEEWVRRGGPLSAPVFARVLKRLGRLEPAPATKHRGG
;
A
#
# COMPACT_ATOMS: atom_id res chain seq x y z
N MET A 1 30.22 -9.11 -18.32
CA MET A 1 28.95 -8.43 -17.98
C MET A 1 27.96 -9.47 -17.47
N THR A 2 27.90 -9.68 -16.16
CA THR A 2 26.92 -10.55 -15.51
C THR A 2 25.55 -9.88 -15.57
N ARG A 3 24.58 -10.50 -16.25
CA ARG A 3 23.16 -10.08 -16.18
C ARG A 3 22.74 -10.15 -14.71
N SER A 4 22.37 -9.03 -14.12
CA SER A 4 21.62 -9.02 -12.85
C SER A 4 20.43 -9.97 -12.97
N PRO A 5 20.11 -10.75 -11.91
CA PRO A 5 18.93 -11.59 -11.94
C PRO A 5 17.72 -10.68 -12.18
N ALA A 6 17.08 -10.85 -13.34
CA ALA A 6 15.84 -10.16 -13.65
C ALA A 6 14.87 -10.41 -12.48
N HIS A 7 14.40 -9.33 -11.86
CA HIS A 7 13.49 -9.44 -10.73
C HIS A 7 12.19 -10.04 -11.28
N SER A 8 11.90 -11.28 -10.89
CA SER A 8 11.04 -12.17 -11.69
C SER A 8 9.62 -12.18 -11.16
N GLY A 9 8.76 -11.29 -11.66
CA GLY A 9 7.31 -11.42 -11.51
C GLY A 9 6.55 -10.09 -11.45
N ALA A 10 5.32 -10.09 -11.98
CA ALA A 10 4.41 -8.96 -11.93
C ALA A 10 4.00 -8.62 -10.50
N LEU A 11 3.92 -9.63 -9.61
CA LEU A 11 3.62 -9.39 -8.21
C LEU A 11 4.74 -8.61 -7.52
N GLN A 12 6.00 -8.98 -7.77
CA GLN A 12 7.16 -8.30 -7.22
C GLN A 12 7.26 -6.87 -7.73
N ALA A 13 7.01 -6.65 -9.03
CA ALA A 13 6.96 -5.31 -9.62
C ALA A 13 5.88 -4.44 -8.96
N LEU A 14 4.67 -4.99 -8.76
CA LEU A 14 3.57 -4.28 -8.12
C LEU A 14 3.91 -3.89 -6.66
N GLY A 15 4.51 -4.80 -5.89
CA GLY A 15 5.01 -4.48 -4.54
C GLY A 15 6.12 -3.41 -4.56
N SER A 16 7.07 -3.53 -5.49
CA SER A 16 8.19 -2.59 -5.62
C SER A 16 7.74 -1.17 -5.99
N LEU A 17 6.67 -1.04 -6.78
CA LEU A 17 6.06 0.27 -7.08
C LEU A 17 5.46 0.92 -5.83
N LEU A 18 4.90 0.15 -4.90
CA LEU A 18 4.39 0.68 -3.64
C LEU A 18 5.55 1.18 -2.78
N ASP A 19 6.59 0.36 -2.63
CA ASP A 19 7.79 0.74 -1.85
C ASP A 19 8.45 2.00 -2.41
N GLY A 20 8.60 2.10 -3.73
CA GLY A 20 9.12 3.30 -4.39
C GLY A 20 8.23 4.53 -4.19
N SER A 21 6.92 4.37 -4.23
CA SER A 21 5.98 5.46 -4.00
C SER A 21 6.03 5.98 -2.55
N VAL A 22 6.13 5.09 -1.57
CA VAL A 22 6.28 5.46 -0.15
C VAL A 22 7.59 6.21 0.09
N ALA A 23 8.70 5.73 -0.49
CA ALA A 23 10.00 6.43 -0.39
C ALA A 23 9.91 7.85 -0.98
N GLN A 24 9.30 8.02 -2.16
CA GLN A 24 9.12 9.34 -2.79
C GLN A 24 8.18 10.26 -2.00
N ILE A 25 7.20 9.70 -1.29
CA ILE A 25 6.36 10.47 -0.37
C ILE A 25 7.20 10.99 0.81
N ALA A 26 8.11 10.19 1.35
CA ALA A 26 9.01 10.64 2.42
C ALA A 26 9.92 11.77 1.93
N GLU A 27 10.55 11.60 0.77
CA GLU A 27 11.42 12.61 0.15
C GLU A 27 10.67 13.91 -0.15
N ALA A 28 9.49 13.83 -0.76
CA ALA A 28 8.68 15.00 -1.08
C ALA A 28 8.12 15.74 0.15
N ALA A 29 8.16 15.11 1.33
CA ALA A 29 7.79 15.74 2.59
C ALA A 29 8.97 16.44 3.30
N GLU A 30 10.17 16.40 2.73
CA GLU A 30 11.30 17.21 3.20
C GLU A 30 11.11 18.70 2.88
N SER A 31 11.94 19.58 3.46
CA SER A 31 11.80 21.02 3.32
C SER A 31 12.59 21.56 2.11
N PRO A 32 11.97 22.34 1.18
CA PRO A 32 10.55 22.67 1.13
C PRO A 32 9.68 21.51 0.64
N CYS A 33 8.50 21.34 1.23
CA CYS A 33 7.58 20.23 0.93
C CYS A 33 6.95 20.35 -0.47
N ASP A 34 7.05 19.30 -1.29
CA ASP A 34 6.43 19.19 -2.61
C ASP A 34 5.04 18.53 -2.52
N TYR A 35 4.03 19.34 -2.18
CA TYR A 35 2.64 18.88 -2.09
C TYR A 35 2.09 18.24 -3.38
N PRO A 36 2.37 18.77 -4.59
CA PRO A 36 2.04 18.09 -5.84
C PRO A 36 2.62 16.66 -5.93
N ALA A 37 3.88 16.45 -5.57
CA ALA A 37 4.49 15.11 -5.58
C ALA A 37 3.86 14.18 -4.55
N LEU A 38 3.54 14.66 -3.35
CA LEU A 38 2.79 13.90 -2.35
C LEU A 38 1.46 13.39 -2.90
N ARG A 39 0.69 14.28 -3.53
CA ARG A 39 -0.61 13.95 -4.12
C ARG A 39 -0.46 12.92 -5.24
N ARG A 40 0.45 13.13 -6.18
CA ARG A 40 0.67 12.23 -7.32
C ARG A 40 1.04 10.82 -6.86
N ASN A 41 1.97 10.69 -5.91
CA ASN A 41 2.41 9.39 -5.41
C ASN A 41 1.31 8.67 -4.63
N ALA A 42 0.60 9.37 -3.73
CA ALA A 42 -0.45 8.75 -2.92
C ALA A 42 -1.70 8.36 -3.73
N ASP A 43 -2.05 9.14 -4.77
CA ASP A 43 -3.21 8.89 -5.64
C ASP A 43 -3.09 7.58 -6.43
N VAL A 44 -1.87 7.12 -6.71
CA VAL A 44 -1.68 5.80 -7.33
C VAL A 44 -2.15 4.69 -6.39
N TRP A 45 -2.13 4.85 -5.07
CA TRP A 45 -2.37 3.73 -4.16
C TRP A 45 -3.74 3.73 -3.50
N ASP A 46 -4.39 4.88 -3.33
CA ASP A 46 -5.71 4.93 -2.66
C ASP A 46 -6.77 4.02 -3.34
N ASN A 47 -6.75 3.94 -4.67
CA ASN A 47 -7.65 3.11 -5.46
C ASN A 47 -7.08 1.73 -5.79
N ASN A 48 -5.75 1.54 -5.69
CA ASN A 48 -5.06 0.35 -6.19
C ASN A 48 -4.57 -0.56 -5.05
N THR A 49 -4.65 -0.12 -3.80
CA THR A 49 -4.26 -0.92 -2.62
C THR A 49 -4.97 -2.27 -2.59
N LEU A 50 -6.28 -2.30 -2.81
CA LEU A 50 -7.05 -3.56 -2.77
C LEU A 50 -6.61 -4.56 -3.84
N THR A 51 -6.13 -4.09 -5.01
CA THR A 51 -5.69 -5.00 -6.08
C THR A 51 -4.36 -5.65 -5.71
N LEU A 52 -3.43 -4.92 -5.10
CA LEU A 52 -2.19 -5.48 -4.54
C LEU A 52 -2.47 -6.55 -3.48
N PHE A 53 -3.29 -6.24 -2.47
CA PHE A 53 -3.62 -7.23 -1.43
C PHE A 53 -4.29 -8.48 -2.01
N ARG A 54 -5.25 -8.31 -2.94
CA ARG A 54 -5.92 -9.44 -3.61
C ARG A 54 -4.98 -10.27 -4.47
N ALA A 55 -3.97 -9.65 -5.07
CA ALA A 55 -2.93 -10.35 -5.80
C ALA A 55 -2.05 -11.14 -4.83
N ALA A 56 -1.58 -10.53 -3.74
CA ALA A 56 -0.71 -11.16 -2.75
C ALA A 56 -1.35 -12.39 -2.06
N VAL A 57 -2.64 -12.33 -1.74
CA VAL A 57 -3.34 -13.42 -1.04
C VAL A 57 -3.90 -14.51 -1.96
N ALA A 58 -3.69 -14.42 -3.28
CA ALA A 58 -4.22 -15.42 -4.20
C ALA A 58 -3.64 -16.82 -3.90
N PRO A 59 -4.42 -17.90 -4.12
CA PRO A 59 -4.10 -19.22 -3.59
C PRO A 59 -2.90 -19.90 -4.25
N THR A 60 -2.59 -19.55 -5.50
CA THR A 60 -1.50 -20.15 -6.28
C THR A 60 -0.59 -19.07 -6.83
N VAL A 61 0.70 -19.39 -7.03
CA VAL A 61 1.68 -18.47 -7.66
C VAL A 61 1.14 -17.95 -8.99
N ARG A 62 0.61 -18.83 -9.85
CA ARG A 62 -0.01 -18.46 -11.13
C ARG A 62 -1.14 -17.45 -10.96
N SER A 63 -2.03 -17.65 -9.97
CA SER A 63 -3.12 -16.70 -9.70
C SER A 63 -2.62 -15.37 -9.15
N ARG A 64 -1.55 -15.35 -8.33
CA ARG A 64 -0.96 -14.10 -7.81
C ARG A 64 -0.38 -13.29 -8.96
N GLU A 65 0.42 -13.92 -9.81
CA GLU A 65 1.02 -13.32 -10.99
C GLU A 65 -0.05 -12.82 -11.97
N GLY A 66 -1.08 -13.62 -12.27
CA GLY A 66 -2.18 -13.21 -13.14
C GLY A 66 -2.93 -11.99 -12.60
N ARG A 67 -3.23 -11.94 -11.30
CA ARG A 67 -3.89 -10.78 -10.67
C ARG A 67 -3.00 -9.56 -10.63
N ALA A 68 -1.70 -9.73 -10.39
CA ALA A 68 -0.75 -8.63 -10.40
C ALA A 68 -0.59 -8.02 -11.80
N ARG A 69 -0.50 -8.84 -12.86
CA ARG A 69 -0.51 -8.35 -14.26
C ARG A 69 -1.79 -7.58 -14.56
N ALA A 70 -2.95 -8.12 -14.18
CA ALA A 70 -4.23 -7.44 -14.39
C ALA A 70 -4.29 -6.10 -13.64
N ALA A 71 -3.75 -6.04 -12.42
CA ALA A 71 -3.64 -4.80 -11.65
C ALA A 71 -2.73 -3.79 -12.34
N LEU A 72 -1.52 -4.18 -12.74
CA LEU A 72 -0.57 -3.32 -13.45
C LEU A 72 -1.15 -2.79 -14.77
N ALA A 73 -1.78 -3.67 -15.58
CA ALA A 73 -2.40 -3.28 -16.83
C ALA A 73 -3.54 -2.29 -16.63
N TRP A 74 -4.41 -2.54 -15.64
CA TRP A 74 -5.49 -1.60 -15.29
C TRP A 74 -4.95 -0.26 -14.79
N MET A 75 -3.95 -0.27 -13.90
CA MET A 75 -3.29 0.96 -13.39
C MET A 75 -2.69 1.79 -14.53
N ALA A 76 -2.00 1.15 -15.47
CA ALA A 76 -1.38 1.77 -16.64
C ALA A 76 -2.39 2.22 -17.71
N ALA A 77 -3.65 1.78 -17.62
CA ALA A 77 -4.74 2.20 -18.52
C ALA A 77 -5.49 3.44 -18.01
N LEU A 78 -5.24 3.90 -16.77
CA LEU A 78 -5.95 5.04 -16.18
C LEU A 78 -5.45 6.41 -16.70
N GLY A 79 -4.38 6.45 -17.48
CA GLY A 79 -3.92 7.66 -18.16
C GLY A 79 -2.44 7.60 -18.61
N PRO A 80 -2.04 8.44 -19.58
CA PRO A 80 -0.68 8.47 -20.11
C PRO A 80 0.36 8.86 -19.05
N ASP A 81 0.08 9.87 -18.23
CA ASP A 81 1.00 10.33 -17.18
C ASP A 81 1.28 9.24 -16.14
N ARG A 82 0.22 8.53 -15.72
CA ARG A 82 0.34 7.40 -14.79
C ARG A 82 1.14 6.26 -15.40
N ARG A 83 0.92 5.95 -16.68
CA ARG A 83 1.71 4.94 -17.40
C ARG A 83 3.18 5.34 -17.50
N ALA A 84 3.49 6.59 -17.82
CA ALA A 84 4.85 7.09 -17.89
C ALA A 84 5.54 6.97 -16.53
N TRP A 85 4.87 7.43 -15.46
CA TRP A 85 5.35 7.28 -14.09
C TRP A 85 5.60 5.81 -13.73
N MET A 86 4.64 4.91 -13.98
CA MET A 86 4.82 3.48 -13.70
C MET A 86 5.98 2.86 -14.48
N THR A 87 6.19 3.28 -15.73
CA THR A 87 7.28 2.78 -16.59
C THR A 87 8.63 3.18 -16.05
N GLU A 88 8.79 4.46 -15.69
CA GLU A 88 10.03 4.99 -15.12
C GLU A 88 10.37 4.28 -13.80
N ARG A 89 9.39 4.19 -12.89
CA ARG A 89 9.56 3.57 -11.57
C ARG A 89 9.81 2.06 -11.66
N ALA A 90 9.13 1.36 -12.56
CA ALA A 90 9.39 -0.06 -12.80
C ALA A 90 10.82 -0.28 -13.29
N ARG A 91 11.29 0.56 -14.22
CA ARG A 91 12.66 0.49 -14.79
C ARG A 91 13.73 0.71 -13.74
N GLU A 92 13.56 1.68 -12.85
CA GLU A 92 14.48 1.93 -11.71
C GLU A 92 14.61 0.72 -10.79
N ARG A 93 13.61 -0.16 -10.77
CA ARG A 93 13.60 -1.39 -9.99
C ARG A 93 13.90 -2.65 -10.81
N GLY A 94 14.40 -2.47 -12.03
CA GLY A 94 14.82 -3.58 -12.89
C GLY A 94 13.69 -4.32 -13.58
N PHE A 95 12.51 -3.70 -13.71
CA PHE A 95 11.36 -4.26 -14.42
C PHE A 95 11.04 -3.47 -15.70
N THR A 96 10.57 -4.17 -16.72
CA THR A 96 9.98 -3.55 -17.91
C THR A 96 8.47 -3.59 -17.80
N LEU A 97 7.79 -2.45 -17.71
CA LEU A 97 6.33 -2.44 -17.59
C LEU A 97 5.64 -3.13 -18.77
N ALA A 98 6.16 -2.94 -20.00
CA ALA A 98 5.62 -3.58 -21.21
C ALA A 98 5.58 -5.11 -21.08
N ASP A 99 6.71 -5.73 -20.73
CA ASP A 99 6.83 -7.19 -20.53
C ASP A 99 5.87 -7.71 -19.44
N LEU A 100 5.51 -6.87 -18.47
CA LEU A 100 4.61 -7.24 -17.37
C LEU A 100 3.12 -7.10 -17.72
N VAL A 101 2.78 -6.23 -18.67
CA VAL A 101 1.38 -5.91 -19.03
C VAL A 101 0.98 -6.40 -20.42
N GLU A 102 1.90 -6.99 -21.19
CA GLU A 102 1.60 -7.59 -22.49
C GLU A 102 0.47 -8.63 -22.38
N GLY A 103 -0.65 -8.32 -23.02
CA GLY A 103 -1.89 -9.09 -22.94
C GLY A 103 -3.14 -8.23 -23.16
N LYS A 104 -4.28 -8.90 -23.36
CA LYS A 104 -5.57 -8.26 -23.70
C LYS A 104 -5.91 -7.08 -22.76
N PRO A 105 -6.56 -6.02 -23.28
CA PRO A 105 -7.02 -4.89 -22.45
C PRO A 105 -7.85 -5.40 -21.28
N VAL A 106 -7.51 -4.98 -20.06
CA VAL A 106 -8.33 -5.28 -18.88
C VAL A 106 -9.51 -4.30 -18.89
N VAL A 107 -10.70 -4.80 -19.23
CA VAL A 107 -11.94 -4.03 -19.10
C VAL A 107 -12.37 -4.05 -17.64
N GLY A 108 -12.34 -2.88 -16.99
CA GLY A 108 -12.77 -2.72 -15.59
C GLY A 108 -11.70 -3.04 -14.55
N LYS A 109 -11.97 -2.66 -13.30
CA LYS A 109 -11.06 -2.91 -12.18
C LYS A 109 -10.96 -4.41 -11.90
N PRO A 110 -9.76 -4.99 -11.70
CA PRO A 110 -9.62 -6.40 -11.33
C PRO A 110 -10.17 -6.62 -9.91
N VAL A 111 -11.45 -6.99 -9.82
CA VAL A 111 -12.15 -7.31 -8.57
C VAL A 111 -12.32 -8.82 -8.50
N VAL A 112 -11.27 -9.54 -8.12
CA VAL A 112 -11.39 -10.99 -7.89
C VAL A 112 -10.89 -11.34 -6.49
N GLY A 113 -11.77 -11.94 -5.70
CA GLY A 113 -11.49 -12.43 -4.35
C GLY A 113 -11.87 -11.47 -3.23
N ARG A 114 -12.45 -12.03 -2.17
CA ARG A 114 -12.68 -11.34 -0.90
C ARG A 114 -11.39 -11.40 -0.07
N LEU A 115 -11.01 -10.30 0.56
CA LEU A 115 -9.94 -10.31 1.56
C LEU A 115 -10.49 -10.89 2.85
N GLY A 116 -9.65 -11.60 3.60
CA GLY A 116 -9.95 -11.94 4.99
C GLY A 116 -10.04 -10.66 5.85
N PRO A 117 -10.60 -10.76 7.06
CA PRO A 117 -10.85 -9.60 7.91
C PRO A 117 -9.58 -8.81 8.27
N GLU A 118 -8.47 -9.48 8.56
CA GLU A 118 -7.19 -8.86 8.92
C GLU A 118 -6.47 -8.30 7.69
N ALA A 119 -6.44 -9.04 6.58
CA ALA A 119 -5.92 -8.53 5.31
C ALA A 119 -6.71 -7.29 4.84
N GLY A 120 -8.02 -7.31 5.02
CA GLY A 120 -8.90 -6.18 4.73
C GLY A 120 -8.63 -4.98 5.63
N ALA A 121 -8.40 -5.19 6.93
CA ALA A 121 -8.06 -4.12 7.86
C ALA A 121 -6.70 -3.48 7.53
N ALA A 122 -5.67 -4.29 7.25
CA ALA A 122 -4.37 -3.80 6.81
C ALA A 122 -4.48 -2.99 5.51
N ALA A 123 -5.23 -3.49 4.51
CA ALA A 123 -5.50 -2.74 3.29
C ALA A 123 -6.16 -1.38 3.55
N GLN A 124 -7.11 -1.32 4.50
CA GLN A 124 -7.80 -0.08 4.85
C GLN A 124 -6.90 0.90 5.63
N LEU A 125 -5.94 0.41 6.42
CA LEU A 125 -4.92 1.27 7.05
C LEU A 125 -4.06 1.95 5.98
N LEU A 126 -3.59 1.19 4.99
CA LEU A 126 -2.80 1.72 3.89
C LEU A 126 -3.62 2.72 3.03
N ILE A 127 -4.87 2.38 2.70
CA ILE A 127 -5.79 3.30 1.99
C ILE A 127 -6.01 4.58 2.80
N GLY A 128 -6.27 4.46 4.10
CA GLY A 128 -6.48 5.61 4.98
C GLY A 128 -5.27 6.54 5.06
N ALA A 129 -4.06 5.96 5.12
CA ALA A 129 -2.82 6.72 5.07
C ALA A 129 -2.62 7.42 3.73
N MET A 130 -2.80 6.71 2.60
CA MET A 130 -2.66 7.28 1.25
C MET A 130 -3.68 8.41 1.01
N LEU A 131 -4.94 8.21 1.42
CA LEU A 131 -5.95 9.27 1.37
C LEU A 131 -5.56 10.48 2.23
N ARG A 132 -5.02 10.26 3.43
CA ARG A 132 -4.59 11.35 4.30
C ARG A 132 -3.47 12.15 3.66
N ILE A 133 -2.44 11.48 3.10
CA ILE A 133 -1.31 12.10 2.39
C ILE A 133 -1.81 12.89 1.18
N ARG A 134 -2.69 12.30 0.36
CA ARG A 134 -3.26 12.95 -0.83
C ARG A 134 -4.02 14.25 -0.50
N SER A 135 -4.66 14.27 0.66
CA SER A 135 -5.48 15.40 1.14
C SER A 135 -4.71 16.45 1.95
N VAL A 136 -3.40 16.29 2.14
CA VAL A 136 -2.58 17.28 2.85
C VAL A 136 -2.61 18.63 2.13
N ARG A 137 -2.64 19.71 2.92
CA ARG A 137 -2.54 21.10 2.49
C ARG A 137 -1.28 21.77 3.05
N PRO A 138 -0.86 22.92 2.52
CA PRO A 138 0.29 23.70 3.03
C PRO A 138 0.02 24.32 4.41
N GLU A 139 0.00 23.49 5.44
CA GLU A 139 -0.22 23.90 6.84
C GLU A 139 0.93 23.40 7.73
N PRO A 140 1.24 24.12 8.83
CA PRO A 140 2.23 23.67 9.80
C PRO A 140 1.96 22.25 10.32
N GLY A 141 3.01 21.44 10.51
CA GLY A 141 2.89 20.08 11.06
C GLY A 141 2.50 18.99 10.04
N GLN A 142 2.07 19.37 8.84
CA GLN A 142 1.66 18.40 7.81
C GLN A 142 2.82 17.60 7.23
N PRO A 143 3.98 18.20 6.90
CA PRO A 143 5.14 17.43 6.44
C PRO A 143 5.60 16.38 7.48
N GLU A 144 5.56 16.71 8.77
CA GLU A 144 5.90 15.79 9.87
C GLU A 144 4.94 14.60 9.92
N LEU A 145 3.63 14.86 9.79
CA LEU A 145 2.62 13.80 9.71
C LEU A 145 2.85 12.90 8.49
N VAL A 146 3.16 13.48 7.33
CA VAL A 146 3.42 12.72 6.10
C VAL A 146 4.66 11.83 6.27
N ARG A 147 5.75 12.37 6.83
CA ARG A 147 6.95 11.58 7.14
C ARG A 147 6.67 10.46 8.14
N ALA A 148 5.80 10.70 9.13
CA ALA A 148 5.35 9.66 10.05
C ALA A 148 4.56 8.55 9.35
N LEU A 149 3.63 8.91 8.44
CA LEU A 149 2.87 7.94 7.65
C LEU A 149 3.77 7.19 6.65
N ALA A 150 4.73 7.86 6.02
CA ALA A 150 5.68 7.22 5.10
C ALA A 150 6.57 6.21 5.84
N ARG A 151 7.12 6.59 7.00
CA ARG A 151 7.87 5.67 7.87
C ARG A 151 7.03 4.49 8.35
N ALA A 152 5.75 4.71 8.66
CA ALA A 152 4.83 3.63 9.03
C ALA A 152 4.73 2.57 7.94
N LEU A 153 4.75 3.01 6.67
CA LEU A 153 4.53 2.18 5.48
C LEU A 153 5.82 1.81 4.74
N ASP A 154 6.99 2.09 5.31
CA ASP A 154 8.27 1.79 4.68
C ASP A 154 8.38 0.27 4.42
N GLY A 155 8.71 -0.12 3.18
CA GLY A 155 8.72 -1.53 2.77
C GLY A 155 7.35 -2.22 2.72
N ALA A 156 6.22 -1.49 2.80
CA ALA A 156 4.89 -2.09 2.85
C ALA A 156 4.57 -3.04 1.68
N GLY A 157 5.04 -2.73 0.47
CA GLY A 157 4.91 -3.61 -0.69
C GLY A 157 5.57 -4.95 -0.43
N THR A 158 6.85 -4.94 -0.06
CA THR A 158 7.60 -6.14 0.30
C THR A 158 6.93 -6.93 1.44
N ASP A 159 6.52 -6.26 2.51
CA ASP A 159 5.85 -6.86 3.67
C ASP A 159 4.53 -7.56 3.28
N ILE A 160 3.69 -6.91 2.47
CA ILE A 160 2.41 -7.46 1.98
C ILE A 160 2.65 -8.75 1.19
N LEU A 161 3.67 -8.79 0.33
CA LEU A 161 3.99 -9.98 -0.47
C LEU A 161 4.46 -11.13 0.43
N ALA A 162 5.34 -10.84 1.39
CA ALA A 162 5.84 -11.82 2.35
C ALA A 162 4.68 -12.42 3.17
N VAL A 163 3.83 -11.57 3.75
CA VAL A 163 2.65 -11.99 4.53
C VAL A 163 1.65 -12.77 3.68
N GLY A 164 1.37 -12.30 2.45
CA GLY A 164 0.47 -12.97 1.51
C GLY A 164 0.94 -14.38 1.14
N ALA A 165 2.26 -14.63 1.20
CA ALA A 165 2.87 -15.91 0.90
C ALA A 165 2.68 -17.00 1.97
N HIS A 166 2.27 -16.66 3.19
CA HIS A 166 2.00 -17.65 4.24
C HIS A 166 0.99 -18.70 3.79
N ARG A 167 1.28 -19.96 4.12
CA ARG A 167 0.37 -21.10 3.88
C ARG A 167 -0.67 -21.17 5.00
N GLY A 168 -1.92 -21.44 4.61
CA GLY A 168 -3.05 -21.52 5.53
C GLY A 168 -3.70 -20.16 5.80
N HIS A 169 -5.03 -20.15 5.82
CA HIS A 169 -5.82 -18.94 6.03
C HIS A 169 -5.50 -18.26 7.37
N TRP A 170 -5.50 -19.01 8.47
CA TRP A 170 -5.30 -18.47 9.82
C TRP A 170 -3.91 -17.86 10.05
N ALA A 171 -2.85 -18.51 9.56
CA ALA A 171 -1.49 -18.01 9.70
C ALA A 171 -1.31 -16.68 8.95
N ARG A 172 -1.86 -16.60 7.73
CA ARG A 172 -1.84 -15.38 6.92
C ARG A 172 -2.65 -14.25 7.56
N GLU A 173 -3.84 -14.51 8.08
CA GLU A 173 -4.63 -13.47 8.75
C GLU A 173 -3.94 -12.96 10.03
N ARG A 174 -3.34 -13.86 10.82
CA ARG A 174 -2.52 -13.46 11.98
C ARG A 174 -1.32 -12.59 11.56
N ALA A 175 -0.64 -12.95 10.48
CA ALA A 175 0.48 -12.17 9.96
C ALA A 175 0.05 -10.80 9.43
N PHE A 176 -1.12 -10.67 8.79
CA PHE A 176 -1.67 -9.36 8.40
C PHE A 176 -2.08 -8.50 9.59
N ARG A 177 -2.60 -9.11 10.67
CA ARG A 177 -2.85 -8.39 11.92
C ARG A 177 -1.55 -7.81 12.47
N ALA A 178 -0.52 -8.63 12.62
CA ALA A 178 0.79 -8.20 13.10
C ALA A 178 1.41 -7.11 12.22
N LEU A 179 1.24 -7.20 10.89
CA LEU A 179 1.67 -6.16 9.96
C LEU A 179 0.96 -4.82 10.21
N GLY A 180 -0.36 -4.85 10.42
CA GLY A 180 -1.13 -3.64 10.73
C GLY A 180 -0.72 -3.00 12.06
N GLU A 181 -0.51 -3.81 13.10
CA GLU A 181 0.00 -3.37 14.40
C GLU A 181 1.40 -2.74 14.27
N GLU A 182 2.26 -3.36 13.46
CA GLU A 182 3.61 -2.88 13.19
C GLU A 182 3.62 -1.53 12.46
N TRP A 183 2.73 -1.30 11.49
CA TRP A 183 2.58 0.01 10.85
C TRP A 183 2.14 1.09 11.84
N VAL A 184 1.18 0.78 12.72
CA VAL A 184 0.74 1.70 13.78
C VAL A 184 1.90 2.06 14.71
N ARG A 185 2.70 1.06 15.10
CA ARG A 185 3.87 1.24 15.96
C ARG A 185 4.96 2.10 15.30
N ARG A 186 5.34 1.79 14.05
CA ARG A 186 6.37 2.51 13.29
C ARG A 186 6.02 3.98 13.02
N GLY A 187 4.75 4.27 12.76
CA GLY A 187 4.30 5.64 12.52
C GLY A 187 4.31 6.51 13.78
N GLY A 188 4.15 5.92 14.95
CA GLY A 188 4.23 6.60 16.23
C GLY A 188 3.05 7.56 16.50
N PRO A 189 3.19 8.44 17.50
CA PRO A 189 2.07 9.27 18.00
C PRO A 189 1.44 10.18 16.95
N LEU A 190 2.23 10.71 16.01
CA LEU A 190 1.73 11.63 14.98
C LEU A 190 0.74 10.96 14.03
N SER A 191 1.00 9.71 13.61
CA SER A 191 0.09 8.97 12.72
C SER A 191 -1.03 8.24 13.45
N ALA A 192 -0.89 7.99 14.75
CA ALA A 192 -1.84 7.20 15.53
C ALA A 192 -3.31 7.67 15.37
N PRO A 193 -3.66 8.98 15.36
CA PRO A 193 -5.03 9.43 15.13
C PRO A 193 -5.60 9.03 13.76
N VAL A 194 -4.76 8.95 12.73
CA VAL A 194 -5.16 8.54 11.37
C VAL A 194 -5.55 7.06 11.39
N PHE A 195 -4.70 6.21 11.95
CA PHE A 195 -4.95 4.77 12.04
C PHE A 195 -6.12 4.45 12.98
N ALA A 196 -6.23 5.11 14.13
CA ALA A 196 -7.34 4.94 15.06
C ALA A 196 -8.69 5.25 14.39
N ARG A 197 -8.77 6.29 13.54
CA ARG A 197 -10.00 6.61 12.79
C ARG A 197 -10.37 5.52 11.78
N VAL A 198 -9.39 4.85 11.19
CA VAL A 198 -9.64 3.71 10.29
C VAL A 198 -10.13 2.51 11.10
N LEU A 199 -9.42 2.14 12.16
CA LEU A 199 -9.79 1.01 13.02
C LEU A 199 -11.18 1.19 13.66
N LYS A 200 -11.51 2.39 14.13
CA LYS A 200 -12.85 2.71 14.65
C LYS A 200 -13.94 2.49 13.60
N ARG A 201 -13.72 2.92 12.35
CA ARG A 201 -14.67 2.70 11.24
C ARG A 201 -14.86 1.22 10.89
N LEU A 202 -13.86 0.40 11.18
CA LEU A 202 -13.93 -1.06 11.02
C LEU A 202 -14.52 -1.78 12.24
N GLY A 203 -14.92 -1.06 13.29
CA GLY A 203 -15.39 -1.66 14.55
C GLY A 203 -14.28 -2.38 15.34
N ARG A 204 -13.01 -1.98 15.15
CA ARG A 204 -11.82 -2.63 15.70
C ARG A 204 -11.10 -1.84 16.79
N LEU A 205 -11.56 -0.62 17.07
CA LEU A 205 -11.15 0.07 18.28
C LEU A 205 -12.11 -0.39 19.38
N GLU A 206 -11.59 -1.10 20.38
CA GLU A 206 -12.33 -1.29 21.63
C GLU A 206 -12.66 0.10 22.20
N PRO A 207 -13.89 0.33 22.72
CA PRO A 207 -14.17 1.55 23.45
C PRO A 207 -13.18 1.64 24.62
N ALA A 208 -12.64 2.83 24.87
CA ALA A 208 -11.80 3.06 26.04
C ALA A 208 -12.54 2.53 27.28
N PRO A 209 -11.86 1.78 28.17
CA PRO A 209 -12.51 1.27 29.37
C PRO A 209 -13.14 2.46 30.09
N ALA A 210 -14.44 2.38 30.36
CA ALA A 210 -15.15 3.43 31.07
C ALA A 210 -14.37 3.72 32.36
N THR A 211 -13.79 4.92 32.44
CA THR A 211 -13.16 5.41 33.66
C THR A 211 -14.26 5.44 34.70
N LYS A 212 -14.31 4.39 35.54
CA LYS A 212 -15.11 4.41 36.75
C LYS A 212 -14.54 5.54 37.59
N HIS A 213 -15.18 6.71 37.53
CA HIS A 213 -15.03 7.70 38.57
C HIS A 213 -15.45 7.02 39.87
N ARG A 214 -14.47 6.56 40.65
CA ARG A 214 -14.69 6.28 42.06
C ARG A 214 -14.92 7.62 42.72
N GLY A 215 -16.19 8.02 42.77
CA GLY A 215 -16.69 8.92 43.80
C GLY A 215 -16.90 8.10 45.07
N GLY A 216 -16.43 8.63 46.20
CA GLY A 216 -16.53 8.04 47.53
C GLY A 216 -15.22 8.15 48.27
#